data_AF-A0A4Z0D933-F1
#
_entry.id   AF-A0A4Z0D933-F1
#
_cell.length_a   1.000
_cell.length_b   1.000
_cell.length_c   1.000
_cell.angle_alpha   90.00
_cell.angle_beta   90.00
_cell.angle_gamma   90.00
#
_symmetry.space_group_name_H-M   'P 1'
#
loop_
_entity.id
_entity.type
_entity.pdbx_description
1 polymer ?
#
loop_
_entity_poly.entity_id
_entity_poly.type
_entity_poly.pdbx_seq_one_letter_code
_entity_poly.pdbx_strand_id
1 'polypeptide(L)'
;MKFFKQTIIMSLLLVITFTNFAFGNTGELISKDEYRKIELKEFKIDETKMEFLPINLNHISSMYPTVYDACPGRGDHEMLSSGWGKLIRVNNDGSRETVFNGGAAWQCKWCYEVLVTEYDPLAVGKVGYYCMRYMGNEIPLYGLIMEASPENIKYTNDSKVPYCKLFYR
;
A
#
# COMPACT_ATOMS: atom_id res chain seq x y z
N MET A 1 42.29 43.96 -29.96
CA MET A 1 42.64 42.52 -29.95
C MET A 1 41.93 41.92 -28.74
N LYS A 2 40.72 41.33 -28.76
CA LYS A 2 40.00 40.39 -29.64
C LYS A 2 40.78 39.10 -29.94
N PHE A 3 40.09 37.96 -29.80
CA PHE A 3 40.52 36.53 -29.87
C PHE A 3 40.97 35.96 -28.50
N PHE A 4 40.34 34.97 -27.87
CA PHE A 4 39.67 33.75 -28.36
C PHE A 4 38.49 33.32 -27.44
N LYS A 5 37.27 33.33 -27.99
CA LYS A 5 36.15 32.45 -27.61
C LYS A 5 36.19 31.30 -28.63
N GLN A 6 36.56 30.07 -28.25
CA GLN A 6 36.32 28.86 -29.05
C GLN A 6 36.81 27.59 -28.33
N THR A 7 35.95 27.00 -27.49
CA THR A 7 35.96 25.55 -27.23
C THR A 7 34.56 25.11 -26.74
N ILE A 8 33.55 25.51 -27.50
CA ILE A 8 32.28 24.78 -27.62
C ILE A 8 32.42 24.07 -28.98
N ILE A 9 31.96 22.82 -29.07
CA ILE A 9 32.02 21.90 -30.23
C ILE A 9 33.20 20.93 -30.19
N MET A 10 33.04 19.84 -29.43
CA MET A 10 33.62 18.54 -29.75
C MET A 10 32.76 17.45 -29.08
N SER A 11 32.04 16.69 -29.92
CA SER A 11 31.44 15.38 -29.65
C SER A 11 30.19 15.37 -28.75
N LEU A 12 28.93 15.40 -29.17
CA LEU A 12 28.24 14.99 -30.40
C LEU A 12 28.85 13.77 -31.11
N LEU A 13 28.78 12.60 -30.46
CA LEU A 13 28.51 11.29 -31.07
C LEU A 13 28.70 10.20 -29.99
N LEU A 14 27.62 9.79 -29.33
CA LEU A 14 27.49 8.39 -28.91
C LEU A 14 26.01 8.03 -28.77
N VAL A 15 25.36 7.98 -29.92
CA VAL A 15 24.18 7.14 -30.13
C VAL A 15 24.67 5.71 -30.07
N ILE A 16 24.44 5.02 -28.94
CA ILE A 16 24.43 3.56 -28.90
C ILE A 16 23.04 3.13 -28.45
N THR A 17 22.27 2.78 -29.47
CA THR A 17 21.11 1.92 -29.45
C THR A 17 21.37 0.67 -28.59
N PHE A 18 20.64 0.48 -27.49
CA PHE A 18 20.48 -0.84 -26.91
C PHE A 18 19.36 -1.57 -27.62
N THR A 19 19.79 -2.61 -28.33
CA THR A 19 18.99 -3.57 -29.06
C THR A 19 18.18 -4.47 -28.13
N ASN A 20 17.06 -4.92 -28.70
CA ASN A 20 16.12 -5.95 -28.26
C ASN A 20 16.73 -7.06 -27.38
N PHE A 21 16.10 -7.29 -26.22
CA PHE A 21 16.08 -8.60 -25.58
C PHE A 21 14.64 -9.13 -25.60
N ALA A 22 14.34 -9.89 -26.65
CA ALA A 22 13.26 -10.85 -26.66
C ALA A 22 13.82 -12.15 -26.08
N PHE A 23 13.45 -12.47 -24.84
CA PHE A 23 13.49 -13.84 -24.35
C PHE A 23 12.08 -14.25 -23.99
N GLY A 24 11.57 -15.19 -24.78
CA GLY A 24 10.36 -15.91 -24.45
C GLY A 24 10.56 -16.71 -23.19
N ASN A 25 9.53 -16.76 -22.35
CA ASN A 25 9.33 -17.88 -21.47
C ASN A 25 7.86 -18.28 -21.56
N THR A 26 7.66 -19.50 -22.05
CA THR A 26 6.40 -20.21 -22.15
C THR A 26 5.82 -20.37 -20.76
N GLY A 27 4.83 -19.52 -20.44
CA GLY A 27 3.97 -19.72 -19.29
C GLY A 27 3.03 -20.89 -19.57
N GLU A 28 3.44 -22.05 -19.07
CA GLU A 28 2.65 -23.27 -18.97
C GLU A 28 1.27 -22.96 -18.37
N LEU A 29 0.22 -23.27 -19.13
CA LEU A 29 -1.17 -23.17 -18.69
C LEU A 29 -1.41 -24.24 -17.62
N ILE A 30 -1.24 -23.87 -16.36
CA ILE A 30 -1.67 -24.69 -15.24
C ILE A 30 -3.19 -24.78 -15.28
N SER A 31 -3.68 -26.00 -15.48
CA SER A 31 -5.10 -26.33 -15.59
C SER A 31 -5.86 -25.96 -14.30
N LYS A 32 -7.11 -25.54 -14.47
CA LYS A 32 -8.00 -25.00 -13.43
C LYS A 32 -8.52 -26.02 -12.40
N ASP A 33 -8.06 -27.27 -12.42
CA ASP A 33 -8.73 -28.37 -11.72
C ASP A 33 -8.01 -28.90 -10.46
N GLU A 34 -6.88 -28.32 -10.03
CA GLU A 34 -6.07 -28.87 -8.93
C GLU A 34 -6.16 -28.11 -7.59
N TYR A 35 -7.16 -27.24 -7.39
CA TYR A 35 -7.35 -26.49 -6.13
C TYR A 35 -8.38 -27.09 -5.16
N ARG A 36 -8.79 -28.35 -5.35
CA ARG A 36 -9.80 -28.99 -4.49
C ARG A 36 -9.26 -30.21 -3.78
N LYS A 37 -8.47 -29.98 -2.73
CA LYS A 37 -8.34 -30.82 -1.52
C LYS A 37 -7.27 -30.22 -0.59
N ILE A 38 -7.64 -29.17 0.13
CA ILE A 38 -6.96 -28.86 1.39
C ILE A 38 -7.84 -29.47 2.48
N GLU A 39 -7.40 -30.60 3.00
CA GLU A 39 -7.97 -31.22 4.18
C GLU A 39 -7.88 -30.25 5.36
N LEU A 40 -9.04 -29.90 5.91
CA LEU A 40 -9.18 -29.18 7.18
C LEU A 40 -8.56 -30.04 8.29
N LYS A 41 -7.30 -29.77 8.64
CA LYS A 41 -6.75 -30.21 9.91
C LYS A 41 -7.41 -29.39 11.02
N GLU A 42 -8.14 -30.07 11.89
CA GLU A 42 -8.84 -29.52 13.04
C GLU A 42 -7.91 -28.64 13.88
N PHE A 43 -8.25 -27.35 13.94
CA PHE A 43 -7.61 -26.38 14.79
C PHE A 43 -8.21 -26.53 16.19
N LYS A 44 -7.47 -27.11 17.14
CA LYS A 44 -7.88 -27.18 18.55
C LYS A 44 -7.78 -25.78 19.17
N ILE A 45 -8.93 -25.18 19.45
CA ILE A 45 -9.04 -23.91 20.18
C ILE A 45 -8.93 -24.23 21.68
N ASP A 46 -7.99 -23.59 22.36
CA ASP A 46 -7.80 -23.66 23.82
C ASP A 46 -8.92 -22.86 24.52
N GLU A 47 -9.64 -23.51 25.44
CA GLU A 47 -10.91 -23.05 26.04
C GLU A 47 -10.69 -22.06 27.21
N THR A 48 -9.96 -20.97 27.00
CA THR A 48 -10.05 -19.84 27.95
C THR A 48 -11.40 -19.16 27.77
N LYS A 49 -12.34 -19.43 28.69
CA LYS A 49 -13.69 -18.85 28.76
C LYS A 49 -13.70 -17.35 28.49
N MET A 50 -14.09 -16.95 27.28
CA MET A 50 -14.55 -15.60 27.00
C MET A 50 -16.01 -15.50 27.42
N GLU A 51 -16.27 -14.88 28.57
CA GLU A 51 -17.63 -14.46 28.92
C GLU A 51 -17.96 -13.16 28.17
N PHE A 52 -18.76 -13.29 27.13
CA PHE A 52 -19.29 -12.14 26.40
C PHE A 52 -20.40 -11.50 27.23
N LEU A 53 -20.29 -10.19 27.49
CA LEU A 53 -21.37 -9.42 28.10
C LEU A 53 -22.63 -9.52 27.23
N PRO A 54 -23.82 -9.73 27.82
CA PRO A 54 -25.05 -9.87 27.05
C PRO A 54 -25.34 -8.57 26.30
N ILE A 55 -25.40 -8.68 24.98
CA ILE A 55 -25.74 -7.55 24.10
C ILE A 55 -27.23 -7.25 24.26
N ASN A 56 -27.57 -6.01 24.59
CA ASN A 56 -28.93 -5.53 24.66
C ASN A 56 -29.52 -5.38 23.25
N LEU A 57 -30.30 -6.38 22.82
CA LEU A 57 -30.87 -6.47 21.47
C LEU A 57 -31.97 -5.43 21.19
N ASN A 58 -32.45 -4.69 22.21
CA ASN A 58 -33.54 -3.73 22.06
C ASN A 58 -33.08 -2.36 21.52
N HIS A 59 -31.79 -2.19 21.24
CA HIS A 59 -31.19 -0.93 20.77
C HIS A 59 -30.45 -1.05 19.43
N ILE A 60 -30.55 -2.19 18.74
CA ILE A 60 -29.84 -2.44 17.48
C ILE A 60 -30.77 -2.17 16.30
N SER A 61 -31.20 -0.92 16.18
CA SER A 61 -31.76 -0.42 14.93
C SER A 61 -30.60 -0.12 13.97
N SER A 62 -30.33 -1.07 13.08
CA SER A 62 -29.51 -0.94 11.86
C SER A 62 -28.06 -0.43 12.03
N MET A 63 -27.23 -1.10 12.81
CA MET A 63 -25.81 -1.20 12.46
C MET A 63 -25.62 -2.47 11.66
N TYR A 64 -25.74 -2.38 10.34
CA TYR A 64 -25.09 -3.37 9.48
C TYR A 64 -23.60 -3.07 9.61
N PRO A 65 -22.75 -3.96 10.18
CA PRO A 65 -21.36 -3.89 9.84
C PRO A 65 -21.34 -4.04 8.32
N THR A 66 -21.02 -2.97 7.60
CA THR A 66 -20.54 -3.12 6.24
C THR A 66 -19.25 -3.88 6.38
N VAL A 67 -19.36 -5.21 6.36
CA VAL A 67 -18.26 -6.13 6.17
C VAL A 67 -17.79 -5.84 4.75
N TYR A 68 -17.03 -4.76 4.60
CA TYR A 68 -16.26 -4.54 3.41
C TYR A 68 -15.17 -5.59 3.47
N ASP A 69 -15.31 -6.61 2.62
CA ASP A 69 -14.33 -7.68 2.50
C ASP A 69 -12.93 -7.08 2.42
N ALA A 70 -12.09 -7.46 3.39
CA ALA A 70 -10.65 -7.38 3.23
C ALA A 70 -10.32 -7.93 1.83
N CYS A 71 -9.68 -7.10 0.99
CA CYS A 71 -9.24 -7.38 -0.38
C CYS A 71 -9.72 -8.76 -0.92
N PRO A 72 -10.79 -8.82 -1.74
CA PRO A 72 -11.78 -9.91 -1.91
C PRO A 72 -11.28 -11.36 -1.69
N GLY A 73 -10.82 -11.70 -0.47
CA GLY A 73 -10.12 -12.93 -0.15
C GLY A 73 -8.88 -13.26 -1.02
N ARG A 74 -8.26 -12.28 -1.69
CA ARG A 74 -7.17 -12.52 -2.68
C ARG A 74 -5.76 -12.54 -2.08
N GLY A 75 -5.65 -12.44 -0.75
CA GLY A 75 -4.38 -12.28 -0.05
C GLY A 75 -3.97 -10.81 0.00
N ASP A 76 -2.78 -10.49 -0.49
CA ASP A 76 -2.22 -9.14 -0.41
C ASP A 76 -3.05 -8.10 -1.19
N HIS A 77 -3.13 -6.89 -0.64
CA HIS A 77 -3.70 -5.73 -1.31
C HIS A 77 -2.84 -5.35 -2.52
N GLU A 78 -3.45 -5.30 -3.70
CA GLU A 78 -2.82 -4.73 -4.90
C GLU A 78 -2.98 -3.21 -4.89
N MET A 79 -1.98 -2.53 -4.34
CA MET A 79 -1.96 -1.10 -4.10
C MET A 79 -1.38 -0.35 -5.32
N LEU A 80 -2.20 0.47 -5.96
CA LEU A 80 -1.78 1.34 -7.06
C LEU A 80 -1.37 2.71 -6.51
N SER A 81 -0.31 3.29 -7.05
CA SER A 81 0.11 4.65 -6.70
C SER A 81 -1.00 5.67 -6.98
N SER A 82 -1.24 6.57 -6.02
CA SER A 82 -2.28 7.62 -6.09
C SER A 82 -1.78 8.97 -5.54
N GLY A 83 -0.62 9.39 -6.02
CA GLY A 83 -0.05 10.71 -5.72
C GLY A 83 0.67 10.82 -4.38
N TRP A 84 0.60 12.00 -3.77
CA TRP A 84 1.37 12.36 -2.58
C TRP A 84 0.60 12.09 -1.27
N GLY A 85 1.32 11.72 -0.21
CA GLY A 85 0.76 11.46 1.11
C GLY A 85 1.25 12.44 2.18
N LYS A 86 0.36 12.81 3.10
CA LYS A 86 0.69 13.45 4.38
C LYS A 86 0.10 12.62 5.51
N LEU A 87 0.88 12.36 6.56
CA LEU A 87 0.42 11.66 7.75
C LEU A 87 0.46 12.59 8.95
N ILE A 88 -0.68 12.70 9.64
CA ILE A 88 -0.84 13.46 10.88
C ILE A 88 -1.15 12.48 12.00
N ARG A 89 -0.34 12.51 13.04
CA ARG A 89 -0.59 11.81 14.30
C ARG A 89 -1.56 12.62 15.15
N VAL A 90 -2.62 11.98 15.62
CA VAL A 90 -3.59 12.55 16.55
C VAL A 90 -3.43 11.83 17.88
N ASN A 91 -2.85 12.50 18.87
CA ASN A 91 -2.60 11.92 20.18
C ASN A 91 -3.89 11.84 21.01
N ASN A 92 -3.87 11.07 22.10
CA ASN A 92 -5.04 10.87 22.98
C ASN A 92 -5.52 12.16 23.65
N ASP A 93 -4.66 13.16 23.80
CA ASP A 93 -4.99 14.49 24.31
C ASP A 93 -5.58 15.44 23.25
N GLY A 94 -5.76 14.94 22.01
CA GLY A 94 -6.25 15.71 20.87
C GLY A 94 -5.18 16.55 20.15
N SER A 95 -3.94 16.56 20.64
CA SER A 95 -2.85 17.25 19.97
C SER A 95 -2.52 16.59 18.63
N ARG A 96 -2.11 17.41 17.66
CA ARG A 96 -1.84 16.99 16.28
C ARG A 96 -0.39 17.27 15.91
N GLU A 97 0.27 16.28 15.34
CA GLU A 97 1.65 16.39 14.89
C GLU A 97 1.79 15.84 13.47
N THR A 98 2.48 16.57 12.59
CA THR A 98 2.79 16.04 11.25
C THR A 98 3.93 15.04 11.38
N VAL A 99 3.69 13.78 11.03
CA VAL A 99 4.72 12.72 11.00
C VAL A 99 5.61 12.90 9.78
N PHE A 100 5.00 13.11 8.62
CA PHE A 100 5.68 13.48 7.39
C PHE A 100 4.75 14.25 6.45
N ASN A 101 5.34 15.01 5.53
CA ASN A 101 4.64 15.74 4.48
C ASN A 101 5.38 15.54 3.15
N GLY A 102 4.71 15.00 2.14
CA GLY A 102 5.31 14.67 0.83
C GLY A 102 5.75 13.22 0.69
N GLY A 103 5.09 12.30 1.39
CA GLY A 103 5.26 10.86 1.19
C GLY A 103 4.50 10.34 -0.05
N ALA A 104 4.42 9.03 -0.21
CA ALA A 104 3.66 8.39 -1.28
C ALA A 104 2.30 7.88 -0.77
N ALA A 105 1.26 8.05 -1.58
CA ALA A 105 -0.07 7.48 -1.33
C ALA A 105 -0.36 6.34 -2.30
N TRP A 106 -1.00 5.29 -1.81
CA TRP A 106 -1.33 4.09 -2.57
C TRP A 106 -2.75 3.65 -2.22
N GLN A 107 -3.49 3.16 -3.20
CA GLN A 107 -4.84 2.65 -2.97
C GLN A 107 -5.02 1.26 -3.57
N CYS A 108 -5.61 0.37 -2.78
CA CYS A 108 -5.98 -0.96 -3.22
C CYS A 108 -7.01 -0.84 -4.34
N LYS A 109 -6.74 -1.47 -5.48
CA LYS A 109 -7.64 -1.45 -6.64
C LYS A 109 -8.99 -2.15 -6.40
N TRP A 110 -9.12 -2.91 -5.31
CA TRP A 110 -10.29 -3.75 -5.04
C TRP A 110 -11.17 -3.27 -3.88
N CYS A 111 -10.58 -2.82 -2.78
CA CYS A 111 -11.30 -2.60 -1.52
C CYS A 111 -11.09 -1.22 -0.92
N TYR A 112 -10.65 -0.23 -1.71
CA TYR A 112 -10.41 1.16 -1.29
C TYR A 112 -9.53 1.36 -0.04
N GLU A 113 -8.84 0.32 0.42
CA GLU A 113 -7.82 0.41 1.46
C GLU A 113 -6.72 1.34 0.95
N VAL A 114 -6.33 2.29 1.78
CA VAL A 114 -5.31 3.27 1.43
C VAL A 114 -4.11 3.09 2.32
N LEU A 115 -2.94 3.15 1.72
CA LEU A 115 -1.65 3.16 2.38
C LEU A 115 -0.98 4.51 2.11
N VAL A 116 -0.49 5.16 3.15
CA VAL A 116 0.44 6.29 3.02
C VAL A 116 1.78 5.91 3.62
N THR A 117 2.86 6.19 2.89
CA THR A 117 4.24 5.88 3.28
C THR A 117 5.10 7.14 3.26
N GLU A 118 6.05 7.26 4.18
CA GLU A 118 6.95 8.42 4.28
C GLU A 118 7.84 8.56 3.02
N TYR A 119 8.28 7.44 2.46
CA TYR A 119 9.03 7.39 1.21
C TYR A 119 8.28 6.58 0.15
N ASP A 120 8.68 6.72 -1.11
CA ASP A 120 8.26 5.80 -2.18
C ASP A 120 9.08 4.49 -2.07
N PRO A 121 8.46 3.35 -1.68
CA PRO A 121 9.20 2.11 -1.47
C PRO A 121 9.71 1.48 -2.77
N LEU A 122 9.08 1.77 -3.92
CA LEU A 122 9.51 1.26 -5.23
C LEU A 122 10.69 2.07 -5.79
N ALA A 123 10.73 3.38 -5.53
CA ALA A 123 11.82 4.25 -6.00
C ALA A 123 13.04 4.22 -5.06
N VAL A 124 12.81 4.29 -3.75
CA VAL A 124 13.89 4.47 -2.74
C VAL A 124 14.27 3.14 -2.07
N GLY A 125 13.42 2.11 -2.16
CA GLY A 125 13.67 0.83 -1.50
C GLY A 125 13.45 0.86 0.01
N LYS A 126 12.67 1.83 0.51
CA LYS A 126 12.33 1.99 1.94
C LYS A 126 10.93 2.57 2.11
N VAL A 127 10.22 2.14 3.16
CA VAL A 127 8.89 2.66 3.53
C VAL A 127 8.97 3.84 4.50
N GLY A 128 9.70 3.71 5.60
CA GLY A 128 9.69 4.69 6.70
C GLY A 128 8.45 4.57 7.58
N TYR A 129 7.93 5.70 8.08
CA TYR A 129 6.63 5.71 8.75
C TYR A 129 5.49 5.48 7.76
N TYR A 130 4.48 4.71 8.17
CA TYR A 130 3.33 4.45 7.33
C TYR A 130 2.05 4.22 8.14
N CYS A 131 0.92 4.37 7.47
CA CYS A 131 -0.41 4.06 8.01
C CYS A 131 -1.29 3.49 6.90
N MET A 132 -2.18 2.56 7.28
CA MET A 132 -3.20 1.99 6.41
C MET A 132 -4.59 2.30 6.96
N ARG A 133 -5.53 2.63 6.07
CA ARG A 133 -6.93 2.85 6.43
C ARG A 133 -7.87 2.62 5.26
N TYR A 134 -9.00 1.99 5.55
CA TYR A 134 -10.14 1.95 4.64
C TYR A 134 -10.78 3.33 4.50
N MET A 135 -10.82 3.88 3.27
CA MET A 135 -11.44 5.18 2.98
C MET A 135 -12.88 5.08 2.45
N GLY A 136 -13.28 3.92 1.91
CA GLY A 136 -14.63 3.73 1.37
C GLY A 136 -14.91 4.33 -0.01
N ASN A 137 -13.97 5.11 -0.55
CA ASN A 137 -14.06 5.69 -1.90
C ASN A 137 -12.68 5.80 -2.55
N GLU A 138 -12.66 6.01 -3.86
CA GLU A 138 -11.41 6.31 -4.59
C GLU A 138 -10.81 7.63 -4.06
N ILE A 139 -9.50 7.63 -3.83
CA ILE A 139 -8.77 8.84 -3.43
C ILE A 139 -8.30 9.61 -4.66
N PRO A 140 -8.21 10.95 -4.58
CA PRO A 140 -7.73 11.75 -5.71
C PRO A 140 -6.25 11.51 -6.01
N LEU A 141 -5.88 11.62 -7.29
CA LEU A 141 -4.51 11.39 -7.76
C LEU A 141 -3.51 12.49 -7.37
N TYR A 142 -3.96 13.63 -6.86
CA TYR A 142 -3.08 14.74 -6.47
C TYR A 142 -2.52 14.60 -5.05
N GLY A 143 -3.17 13.81 -4.19
CA GLY A 143 -2.67 13.48 -2.87
C GLY A 143 -3.72 13.38 -1.78
N LEU A 144 -3.28 12.94 -0.61
CA LEU A 144 -4.12 12.59 0.52
C LEU A 144 -3.50 13.03 1.84
N ILE A 145 -4.33 13.52 2.75
CA ILE A 145 -4.00 13.71 4.16
C ILE A 145 -4.66 12.59 4.96
N MET A 146 -3.86 11.79 5.65
CA MET A 146 -4.33 10.75 6.56
C MET A 146 -4.07 11.16 8.00
N GLU A 147 -5.09 11.06 8.84
CA GLU A 147 -4.98 11.22 10.29
C GLU A 147 -5.09 9.85 10.97
N ALA A 148 -4.18 9.57 11.90
CA ALA A 148 -4.13 8.30 12.61
C ALA A 148 -3.68 8.50 14.06
N SER A 149 -4.17 7.65 14.96
CA SER A 149 -3.67 7.56 16.33
C SER A 149 -2.29 6.89 16.37
N PRO A 150 -1.47 7.12 17.43
CA PRO A 150 -0.10 6.61 17.50
C PRO A 150 0.03 5.10 17.27
N GLU A 151 -0.93 4.30 17.76
CA GLU A 151 -0.93 2.85 17.65
C GLU A 151 -1.21 2.32 16.22
N ASN A 152 -1.80 3.16 15.36
CA ASN A 152 -2.05 2.82 13.95
C ASN A 152 -0.92 3.24 13.02
N ILE A 153 0.06 3.99 13.53
CA ILE A 153 1.25 4.43 12.79
C ILE A 153 2.37 3.42 13.03
N LYS A 154 2.86 2.85 11.94
CA LYS A 154 3.90 1.83 11.96
C LYS A 154 5.17 2.36 11.30
N TYR A 155 6.28 1.68 11.54
CA TYR A 155 7.57 2.00 10.95
C TYR A 155 8.23 0.74 10.41
N THR A 156 8.85 0.83 9.25
CA THR A 156 9.82 -0.17 8.79
C THR A 156 10.93 0.46 7.95
N ASN A 157 12.13 -0.13 8.04
CA ASN A 157 13.25 0.19 7.14
C ASN A 157 13.23 -0.65 5.86
N ASP A 158 12.34 -1.63 5.75
CA ASP A 158 12.20 -2.45 4.56
C ASP A 158 11.51 -1.70 3.42
N SER A 159 11.57 -2.27 2.22
CA SER A 159 10.85 -1.80 1.03
C SER A 159 9.41 -2.31 0.95
N LYS A 160 8.94 -3.07 1.95
CA LYS A 160 7.64 -3.76 1.91
C LYS A 160 6.79 -3.41 3.12
N VAL A 161 5.49 -3.23 2.86
CA VAL A 161 4.46 -3.18 3.90
C VAL A 161 3.78 -4.54 3.96
N PRO A 162 3.54 -5.12 5.16
CA PRO A 162 2.84 -6.39 5.28
C PRO A 162 1.50 -6.40 4.55
N TYR A 163 1.22 -7.49 3.83
CA TYR A 163 0.00 -7.69 3.06
C TYR A 163 -0.24 -6.68 1.93
N CYS A 164 0.79 -5.96 1.47
CA CYS A 164 0.69 -5.00 0.37
C CYS A 164 1.65 -5.34 -0.77
N LYS A 165 1.13 -5.37 -2.00
CA LYS A 165 1.90 -5.39 -3.24
C LYS A 165 1.71 -4.04 -3.94
N LEU A 166 2.80 -3.30 -4.08
CA LEU A 166 2.77 -1.95 -4.64
C LEU A 166 3.04 -1.96 -6.14
N PHE A 167 2.29 -1.14 -6.88
CA PHE A 167 2.46 -0.95 -8.32
C PHE A 167 2.30 0.54 -8.66
N TYR A 168 3.07 1.02 -9.63
CA TYR A 168 2.74 2.29 -10.27
C TYR A 168 1.47 2.13 -11.13
N ARG A 169 0.67 3.19 -11.19
CA ARG A 169 -0.54 3.26 -12.01
C ARG A 169 -0.18 3.57 -13.46
#